data_AF-A0A1G9IGF3-F1
#
_entry.id   AF-A0A1G9IGF3-F1
#
_cell.length_a   1.000
_cell.length_b   1.000
_cell.length_c   1.000
_cell.angle_alpha   90.00
_cell.angle_beta   90.00
_cell.angle_gamma   90.00
#
_symmetry.space_group_name_H-M   'P 1'
#
loop_
_entity.id
_entity.type
_entity.pdbx_description
1 polymer ?
#
loop_
_entity_poly.entity_id
_entity_poly.type
_entity_poly.pdbx_seq_one_letter_code
_entity_poly.pdbx_strand_id
1 'polypeptide(L)'
;MEQIRISVDELKLSGFINYYEDNIKEMLYGQNESVTRINLIDRDYMDVITFDEDYEELEDASDYERVLLDEEYALLFIVGQTYEGQEKFEFIDGTKYSLKHYKGDEYSDKHTIKDIGDLSIDLDHYVGVLIDTEDVEGKDFVISVVNYERGSNPRIIEVEECGDLEEIINNLIERFTI
;
A
#
# COMPACT_ATOMS: atom_id res chain seq x y z
N MET A 1 6.12 4.42 10.08
CA MET A 1 6.27 3.08 10.61
C MET A 1 7.73 2.72 10.52
N GLU A 2 8.29 1.94 11.45
CA GLU A 2 9.57 1.29 11.16
C GLU A 2 9.40 0.38 9.94
N GLN A 3 10.39 0.37 9.04
CA GLN A 3 10.36 -0.49 7.87
C GLN A 3 10.28 -1.95 8.31
N ILE A 4 9.38 -2.73 7.70
CA ILE A 4 9.34 -4.17 7.92
C ILE A 4 10.37 -4.80 7.00
N ARG A 5 11.23 -5.64 7.57
CA ARG A 5 12.23 -6.43 6.84
C ARG A 5 11.85 -7.89 6.93
N ILE A 6 11.64 -8.53 5.79
CA ILE A 6 11.23 -9.93 5.69
C ILE A 6 12.11 -10.60 4.63
N SER A 7 12.64 -11.78 4.92
CA SER A 7 13.41 -12.52 3.91
C SER A 7 12.55 -12.83 2.70
N VAL A 8 13.13 -12.82 1.49
CA VAL A 8 12.37 -13.14 0.26
C VAL A 8 11.67 -14.50 0.32
N ASP A 9 12.23 -15.46 1.05
CA ASP A 9 11.68 -16.80 1.20
C ASP A 9 10.56 -16.89 2.27
N GLU A 10 10.41 -15.86 3.11
CA GLU A 10 9.44 -15.82 4.21
C GLU A 10 8.13 -15.13 3.82
N LEU A 11 8.16 -14.21 2.84
CA LEU A 11 6.98 -13.54 2.33
C LEU A 11 6.39 -14.29 1.13
N LYS A 12 5.13 -14.74 1.23
CA LYS A 12 4.36 -15.29 0.11
C LYS A 12 3.89 -14.17 -0.83
N LEU A 13 4.83 -13.56 -1.55
CA LEU A 13 4.57 -12.38 -2.38
C LEU A 13 3.49 -12.60 -3.42
N SER A 14 3.54 -13.70 -4.19
CA SER A 14 2.50 -13.98 -5.18
C SER A 14 1.12 -14.22 -4.52
N GLY A 15 1.08 -14.70 -3.27
CA GLY A 15 -0.17 -14.75 -2.48
C GLY A 15 -0.71 -13.37 -2.11
N PHE A 16 0.17 -12.45 -1.74
CA PHE A 16 -0.17 -11.04 -1.45
C PHE A 16 -0.66 -10.32 -2.71
N ILE A 17 0.02 -10.49 -3.84
CA ILE A 17 -0.35 -9.92 -5.14
C ILE A 17 -1.75 -10.38 -5.55
N ASN A 18 -2.02 -11.69 -5.54
CA ASN A 18 -3.34 -12.22 -5.88
C ASN A 18 -4.43 -11.64 -4.96
N TYR A 19 -4.16 -11.55 -3.66
CA TYR A 19 -5.08 -10.91 -2.72
C TYR A 19 -5.33 -9.45 -3.07
N TYR A 20 -4.28 -8.69 -3.41
CA TYR A 20 -4.44 -7.30 -3.85
C TYR A 20 -5.35 -7.19 -5.07
N GLU A 21 -5.07 -7.95 -6.13
CA GLU A 21 -5.82 -7.90 -7.38
C GLU A 21 -7.30 -8.28 -7.23
N ASP A 22 -7.60 -9.24 -6.36
CA ASP A 22 -8.96 -9.69 -6.05
C ASP A 22 -9.80 -8.61 -5.36
N ASN A 23 -9.16 -7.74 -4.57
CA ASN A 23 -9.85 -6.79 -3.69
C ASN A 23 -9.79 -5.33 -4.18
N ILE A 24 -8.71 -4.93 -4.87
CA ILE A 24 -8.47 -3.54 -5.28
C ILE A 24 -9.57 -3.00 -6.19
N LYS A 25 -10.12 -3.85 -7.06
CA LYS A 25 -11.19 -3.48 -8.02
C LYS A 25 -12.48 -3.08 -7.32
N GLU A 26 -12.77 -3.66 -6.16
CA GLU A 26 -13.95 -3.29 -5.37
C GLU A 26 -13.72 -1.95 -4.66
N MET A 27 -12.59 -1.81 -3.97
CA MET A 27 -12.25 -0.57 -3.24
C MET A 27 -12.18 0.64 -4.20
N LEU A 28 -11.60 0.45 -5.37
CA LEU A 28 -11.37 1.52 -6.36
C LEU A 28 -12.33 1.45 -7.54
N TYR A 29 -13.53 0.90 -7.33
CA TYR A 29 -14.52 0.78 -8.40
C TYR A 29 -14.79 2.13 -9.08
N GLY A 30 -14.64 2.16 -10.41
CA GLY A 30 -14.84 3.36 -11.23
C GLY A 30 -13.62 4.29 -11.33
N GLN A 31 -12.49 3.96 -10.70
CA GLN A 31 -11.20 4.62 -10.95
C GLN A 31 -10.54 4.05 -12.22
N ASN A 32 -9.55 4.77 -12.75
CA ASN A 32 -8.79 4.35 -13.93
C ASN A 32 -7.84 3.18 -13.59
N GLU A 33 -7.53 2.32 -14.57
CA GLU A 33 -6.62 1.19 -14.42
C GLU A 33 -5.21 1.62 -13.99
N SER A 34 -4.77 2.81 -14.41
CA SER A 34 -3.51 3.42 -13.97
C SER A 34 -3.42 3.63 -12.45
N VAL A 35 -4.53 3.50 -11.74
CA VAL A 35 -4.62 3.63 -10.28
C VAL A 35 -4.92 2.28 -9.63
N THR A 36 -5.67 1.39 -10.28
CA THR A 36 -6.10 0.11 -9.71
C THR A 36 -5.13 -1.04 -9.94
N ARG A 37 -4.13 -0.86 -10.79
CA ARG A 37 -3.01 -1.81 -10.96
C ARG A 37 -2.03 -1.78 -9.78
N ILE A 38 -1.12 -2.75 -9.74
CA ILE A 38 0.08 -2.68 -8.92
C ILE A 38 0.99 -1.64 -9.58
N ASN A 39 1.47 -0.64 -8.84
CA ASN A 39 2.24 0.44 -9.45
C ASN A 39 3.73 0.10 -9.40
N LEU A 40 4.42 0.16 -10.53
CA LEU A 40 5.88 0.08 -10.59
C LEU A 40 6.46 1.42 -10.16
N ILE A 41 7.47 1.35 -9.30
CA ILE A 41 8.22 2.50 -8.80
C ILE A 41 9.67 2.36 -9.27
N ASP A 42 10.15 3.35 -10.01
CA ASP A 42 11.57 3.45 -10.32
C ASP A 42 12.36 3.64 -9.02
N ARG A 43 13.30 2.75 -8.73
CA ARG A 43 14.03 2.76 -7.46
C ARG A 43 15.03 3.91 -7.33
N ASP A 44 15.61 4.34 -8.45
CA ASP A 44 16.61 5.40 -8.47
C ASP A 44 15.97 6.78 -8.32
N TYR A 45 14.80 6.97 -8.93
CA TYR A 45 14.09 8.25 -8.95
C TYR A 45 12.92 8.33 -7.99
N MET A 46 12.47 7.20 -7.42
CA MET A 46 11.25 7.10 -6.58
C MET A 46 9.99 7.60 -7.30
N ASP A 47 9.99 7.50 -8.62
CA ASP A 47 8.91 7.98 -9.48
C ASP A 47 7.94 6.84 -9.83
N VAL A 48 6.64 7.16 -9.86
CA VAL A 48 5.61 6.21 -10.25
C VAL A 48 5.58 6.06 -11.76
N ILE A 49 5.76 4.84 -12.27
CA ILE A 49 5.72 4.57 -13.70
C ILE A 49 4.28 4.62 -14.22
N THR A 50 4.02 5.56 -15.12
CA THR A 50 2.68 5.84 -15.67
C THR A 50 2.48 5.36 -17.10
N PHE A 51 3.54 5.00 -17.82
CA PHE A 51 3.43 4.52 -19.20
C PHE A 51 2.94 3.07 -19.22
N ASP A 52 2.02 2.74 -20.13
CA ASP A 52 1.45 1.39 -20.23
C ASP A 52 2.41 0.38 -20.86
N GLU A 53 3.38 0.85 -21.66
CA GLU A 53 4.41 0.03 -22.32
C GLU A 53 5.23 -0.77 -21.30
N ASP A 54 5.53 -0.17 -20.13
CA ASP A 54 6.29 -0.82 -19.05
C ASP A 54 5.49 -1.95 -18.35
N TYR A 55 4.20 -2.07 -18.63
CA TYR A 55 3.31 -3.08 -18.06
C TYR A 55 2.87 -4.13 -19.09
N GLU A 56 3.24 -4.00 -20.37
CA GLU A 56 2.76 -4.89 -21.44
C GLU A 56 3.12 -6.37 -21.21
N GLU A 57 4.22 -6.63 -20.48
CA GLU A 57 4.70 -7.98 -20.15
C GLU A 57 4.28 -8.46 -18.74
N LEU A 58 3.45 -7.70 -18.02
CA LEU A 58 3.02 -8.02 -16.64
C LEU A 58 1.58 -8.54 -16.62
N GLU A 59 1.42 -9.85 -16.75
CA GLU A 59 0.09 -10.48 -16.83
C GLU A 59 -0.37 -11.09 -15.50
N ASP A 60 0.57 -11.62 -14.71
CA ASP A 60 0.24 -12.30 -13.47
C ASP A 60 1.24 -12.05 -12.32
N ALA A 61 0.91 -12.57 -11.14
CA ALA A 61 1.71 -12.39 -9.93
C ALA A 61 3.18 -12.81 -10.08
N SER A 62 3.48 -13.78 -10.93
CA SER A 62 4.85 -14.25 -11.15
C SER A 62 5.70 -13.27 -11.96
N ASP A 63 5.06 -12.51 -12.88
CA ASP A 63 5.75 -11.45 -13.61
C ASP A 63 6.15 -10.29 -12.69
N TYR A 64 5.24 -9.85 -11.82
CA TYR A 64 5.53 -8.82 -10.82
C TYR A 64 6.61 -9.26 -9.81
N GLU A 65 6.57 -10.52 -9.37
CA GLU A 65 7.59 -11.09 -8.50
C GLU A 65 8.98 -11.08 -9.16
N ARG A 66 9.06 -11.46 -10.45
CA ARG A 66 10.31 -11.37 -11.23
C ARG A 66 10.81 -9.93 -11.30
N VAL A 67 9.94 -8.98 -11.64
CA VAL A 67 10.30 -7.56 -11.74
C VAL A 67 10.89 -7.01 -10.44
N LEU A 68 10.27 -7.33 -9.30
CA LEU A 68 10.76 -6.89 -8.00
C LEU A 68 12.14 -7.50 -7.65
N LEU A 69 12.38 -8.76 -8.05
CA LEU A 69 13.62 -9.49 -7.80
C LEU A 69 14.75 -9.14 -8.77
N ASP A 70 14.41 -8.60 -9.95
CA ASP A 70 15.35 -8.07 -10.94
C ASP A 70 15.89 -6.68 -10.53
N GLU A 71 15.41 -6.13 -9.41
CA GLU A 71 15.96 -4.94 -8.73
C GLU A 71 15.85 -3.63 -9.51
N GLU A 72 15.14 -3.60 -10.63
CA GLU A 72 14.89 -2.38 -11.42
C GLU A 72 13.74 -1.55 -10.82
N TYR A 73 12.69 -2.23 -10.35
CA TYR A 73 11.48 -1.60 -9.84
C TYR A 73 11.13 -2.09 -8.44
N ALA A 74 10.57 -1.18 -7.64
CA ALA A 74 9.81 -1.52 -6.46
C ALA A 74 8.31 -1.61 -6.81
N LEU A 75 7.53 -2.31 -5.98
CA LEU A 75 6.09 -2.48 -6.17
C LEU A 75 5.30 -1.71 -5.13
N LEU A 76 4.39 -0.85 -5.58
CA LEU A 76 3.47 -0.10 -4.73
C LEU A 76 2.05 -0.65 -4.84
N PHE A 77 1.50 -1.01 -3.67
CA PHE A 77 0.16 -1.54 -3.49
C PHE A 77 -0.70 -0.56 -2.70
N ILE A 78 -1.85 -0.16 -3.24
CA ILE A 78 -2.82 0.66 -2.51
C ILE A 78 -3.61 -0.20 -1.52
N VAL A 79 -3.33 -0.07 -0.23
CA VAL A 79 -3.98 -0.88 0.82
C VAL A 79 -5.15 -0.16 1.49
N GLY A 80 -5.32 1.13 1.22
CA GLY A 80 -6.49 1.84 1.71
C GLY A 80 -6.67 3.22 1.07
N GLN A 81 -7.81 3.82 1.35
CA GLN A 81 -8.12 5.18 0.90
C GLN A 81 -8.86 5.95 1.97
N THR A 82 -8.58 7.25 2.02
CA THR A 82 -9.38 8.22 2.76
C THR A 82 -10.44 8.81 1.83
N TYR A 83 -11.52 9.33 2.42
CA TYR A 83 -12.59 9.98 1.67
C TYR A 83 -12.76 11.43 2.11
N GLU A 84 -12.66 12.36 1.15
CA GLU A 84 -12.81 13.78 1.40
C GLU A 84 -14.16 14.08 2.10
N GLY A 85 -14.08 14.77 3.24
CA GLY A 85 -15.26 15.22 4.00
C GLY A 85 -16.06 14.13 4.70
N GLN A 86 -15.59 12.87 4.74
CA GLN A 86 -16.32 11.77 5.38
C GLN A 86 -15.69 11.23 6.66
N GLU A 87 -14.52 11.71 7.09
CA GLU A 87 -13.80 11.23 8.28
C GLU A 87 -13.77 9.69 8.35
N LYS A 88 -13.41 9.07 7.21
CA LYS A 88 -13.40 7.61 7.05
C LYS A 88 -12.17 7.15 6.30
N PHE A 89 -11.70 5.99 6.70
CA PHE A 89 -10.70 5.20 6.01
C PHE A 89 -11.34 3.88 5.57
N GLU A 90 -11.15 3.49 4.32
CA GLU A 90 -11.52 2.17 3.83
C GLU A 90 -10.27 1.38 3.51
N PHE A 91 -10.18 0.19 4.08
CA PHE A 91 -9.11 -0.74 3.86
C PHE A 91 -9.39 -1.61 2.64
N ILE A 92 -8.35 -2.21 2.07
CA ILE A 92 -8.45 -2.99 0.83
C ILE A 92 -9.46 -4.14 0.92
N ASP A 93 -9.68 -4.72 2.09
CA ASP A 93 -10.69 -5.77 2.30
C ASP A 93 -12.13 -5.27 2.43
N GLY A 94 -12.37 -3.97 2.18
CA GLY A 94 -13.67 -3.31 2.31
C GLY A 94 -14.03 -2.92 3.75
N THR A 95 -13.17 -3.20 4.74
CA THR A 95 -13.40 -2.79 6.12
C THR A 95 -13.32 -1.27 6.21
N LYS A 96 -14.36 -0.64 6.78
CA LYS A 96 -14.46 0.81 6.93
C LYS A 96 -14.21 1.20 8.38
N TYR A 97 -13.27 2.11 8.57
CA TYR A 97 -12.89 2.68 9.86
C TYR A 97 -13.34 4.14 9.93
N SER A 98 -13.88 4.54 11.08
CA SER A 98 -14.19 5.94 11.34
C SER A 98 -12.96 6.66 11.90
N LEU A 99 -12.59 7.79 11.31
CA LEU A 99 -11.52 8.67 11.78
C LEU A 99 -12.10 9.64 12.81
N LYS A 100 -12.00 9.33 14.10
CA LYS A 100 -12.56 10.21 15.14
C LYS A 100 -11.53 11.25 15.57
N HIS A 101 -11.63 12.46 15.04
CA HIS A 101 -10.85 13.61 15.52
C HIS A 101 -11.37 14.06 16.90
N TYR A 102 -10.73 13.57 17.97
CA TYR A 102 -10.76 14.14 19.32
C TYR A 102 -12.12 14.67 19.82
N LYS A 103 -13.10 13.81 20.10
CA LYS A 103 -14.09 14.05 21.17
C LYS A 103 -14.42 12.75 21.88
N GLY A 104 -14.35 12.78 23.21
CA GLY A 104 -14.49 11.65 24.13
C GLY A 104 -15.89 11.03 24.16
N ASP A 105 -16.32 10.44 23.06
CA ASP A 105 -17.43 9.48 23.07
C ASP A 105 -16.86 8.07 23.25
N GLU A 106 -17.03 7.54 24.45
CA GLU A 106 -16.60 6.22 24.97
C GLU A 106 -17.26 5.01 24.29
N TYR A 107 -17.92 5.18 23.14
CA TYR A 107 -18.45 4.05 22.40
C TYR A 107 -17.36 3.51 21.47
N SER A 108 -16.68 2.49 21.97
CA SER A 108 -15.68 1.68 21.28
C SER A 108 -16.31 0.91 20.12
N ASP A 109 -16.57 1.60 19.01
CA ASP A 109 -16.80 0.90 17.75
C ASP A 109 -15.49 0.18 17.39
N LYS A 110 -15.55 -1.13 17.12
CA LYS A 110 -14.39 -1.99 16.82
C LYS A 110 -13.52 -1.47 15.66
N HIS A 111 -14.05 -0.59 14.83
CA HIS A 111 -13.38 0.00 13.66
C HIS A 111 -13.28 1.52 13.82
N THR A 112 -12.59 1.96 14.87
CA THR A 112 -12.29 3.38 15.11
C THR A 112 -10.78 3.58 15.01
N ILE A 113 -10.37 4.52 14.19
CA ILE A 113 -9.01 5.04 14.12
C ILE A 113 -9.02 6.43 14.78
N LYS A 114 -8.14 6.62 15.75
CA LYS A 114 -7.97 7.87 16.50
C LYS A 114 -6.73 8.62 16.07
N ASP A 115 -5.72 7.87 15.64
CA ASP A 115 -4.44 8.40 15.19
C ASP A 115 -4.02 7.73 13.89
N ILE A 116 -3.49 8.54 12.99
CA ILE A 116 -2.96 8.13 11.68
C ILE A 116 -1.52 8.61 11.48
N GLY A 117 -0.93 9.26 12.48
CA GLY A 117 0.41 9.85 12.40
C GLY A 117 0.54 10.86 11.26
N ASP A 118 1.55 10.64 10.41
CA ASP A 118 1.92 11.49 9.28
C ASP A 118 1.13 11.18 7.99
N LEU A 119 0.16 10.27 8.06
CA LEU A 119 -0.72 10.00 6.92
C LEU A 119 -1.61 11.20 6.62
N SER A 120 -1.76 11.49 5.33
CA SER A 120 -2.60 12.60 4.88
C SER A 120 -4.06 12.17 4.79
N ILE A 121 -4.94 12.90 5.48
CA ILE A 121 -6.41 12.76 5.39
C ILE A 121 -7.07 13.80 4.50
N ASP A 122 -6.35 14.87 4.20
CA ASP A 122 -6.87 15.93 3.38
C ASP A 122 -6.74 15.46 1.93
N LEU A 123 -7.88 15.16 1.26
CA LEU A 123 -8.02 15.01 -0.21
C LEU A 123 -7.80 13.59 -0.80
N ASP A 124 -8.72 12.66 -0.52
CA ASP A 124 -8.84 11.36 -1.22
C ASP A 124 -7.50 10.61 -1.38
N HIS A 125 -6.58 10.75 -0.43
CA HIS A 125 -5.26 10.13 -0.50
C HIS A 125 -5.38 8.61 -0.39
N TYR A 126 -4.48 7.94 -1.09
CA TYR A 126 -4.26 6.51 -0.95
C TYR A 126 -3.20 6.25 0.11
N VAL A 127 -3.42 5.21 0.90
CA VAL A 127 -2.40 4.63 1.76
C VAL A 127 -1.80 3.47 1.00
N GLY A 128 -0.50 3.57 0.72
CA GLY A 128 0.25 2.58 -0.03
C GLY A 128 1.17 1.77 0.87
N VAL A 129 1.41 0.53 0.45
CA VAL A 129 2.52 -0.31 0.91
C VAL A 129 3.50 -0.42 -0.25
N LEU A 130 4.70 0.08 -0.05
CA LEU A 130 5.82 -0.03 -0.98
C LEU A 130 6.67 -1.22 -0.57
N ILE A 131 6.85 -2.18 -1.48
CA ILE A 131 7.75 -3.31 -1.31
C ILE A 131 8.94 -3.13 -2.25
N ASP A 132 10.13 -3.06 -1.66
CA ASP A 132 11.42 -3.01 -2.37
C ASP A 132 12.31 -4.20 -1.96
N THR A 133 13.39 -4.44 -2.69
CA THR A 133 14.41 -5.45 -2.38
C THR A 133 15.73 -4.80 -1.99
N GLU A 134 16.25 -5.08 -0.80
CA GLU A 134 17.57 -4.57 -0.42
C GLU A 134 18.70 -5.56 -0.76
N ASP A 135 19.78 -5.02 -1.34
CA ASP A 135 20.91 -5.76 -1.88
C ASP A 135 21.97 -6.06 -0.79
N VAL A 136 21.52 -6.66 0.33
CA VAL A 136 22.38 -7.09 1.44
C VAL A 136 22.50 -8.62 1.41
N GLU A 137 23.51 -9.20 2.06
CA GLU A 137 23.78 -10.65 2.08
C GLU A 137 22.56 -11.47 2.56
N GLY A 138 21.68 -11.82 1.62
CA GLY A 138 20.31 -12.30 1.85
C GLY A 138 19.34 -11.26 1.32
N LYS A 139 18.69 -11.53 0.17
CA LYS A 139 17.66 -10.62 -0.36
C LYS A 139 16.55 -10.52 0.68
N ASP A 140 16.33 -9.32 1.21
CA ASP A 140 15.22 -9.00 2.09
C ASP A 140 14.27 -8.08 1.33
N PHE A 141 12.98 -8.32 1.49
CA PHE A 141 11.97 -7.33 1.18
C PHE A 141 11.97 -6.26 2.26
N VAL A 142 12.03 -5.00 1.82
CA VAL A 142 11.83 -3.81 2.66
C VAL A 142 10.45 -3.27 2.37
N ILE A 143 9.62 -3.21 3.40
CA ILE A 143 8.23 -2.78 3.30
C ILE A 143 8.05 -1.45 4.02
N SER A 144 7.72 -0.41 3.26
CA SER A 144 7.44 0.94 3.74
C SER A 144 5.95 1.28 3.57
N VAL A 145 5.41 2.08 4.49
CA VAL A 145 4.10 2.72 4.30
C VAL A 145 4.30 4.07 3.64
N VAL A 146 3.48 4.39 2.64
CA VAL A 146 3.56 5.66 1.91
C VAL A 146 2.20 6.34 1.81
N ASN A 147 2.20 7.67 1.84
CA ASN A 147 1.12 8.45 1.27
C ASN A 147 1.25 8.41 -0.25
N TYR A 148 0.15 8.10 -0.94
CA TYR A 148 0.11 8.09 -2.40
C TYR A 148 -0.87 9.14 -2.92
N GLU A 149 -0.31 10.21 -3.50
CA GLU A 149 -1.05 11.34 -4.06
C GLU A 149 -1.53 11.02 -5.48
N ARG A 150 -2.84 11.18 -5.71
CA ARG A 150 -3.45 10.98 -7.04
C ARG A 150 -3.14 12.16 -7.96
N GLY A 151 -2.95 11.89 -9.24
CA GLY A 151 -2.87 12.95 -10.25
C GLY A 151 -2.23 12.49 -11.55
N SER A 152 -2.08 13.42 -12.49
CA SER A 152 -1.34 13.17 -13.74
C SER A 152 0.15 12.93 -13.52
N ASN A 153 0.68 13.36 -12.38
CA ASN A 153 2.03 13.08 -11.91
C ASN A 153 1.89 12.55 -10.47
N PRO A 154 1.60 11.25 -10.31
CA PRO A 154 1.42 10.64 -9.00
C PRO A 154 2.70 10.79 -8.17
N ARG A 155 2.57 10.88 -6.84
CA ARG A 155 3.71 11.02 -5.93
C ARG A 155 3.56 10.10 -4.75
N ILE A 156 4.67 9.51 -4.34
CA ILE A 156 4.78 8.76 -3.09
C ILE A 156 5.59 9.56 -2.08
N ILE A 157 5.15 9.52 -0.83
CA ILE A 157 5.84 10.11 0.30
C ILE A 157 5.89 9.05 1.40
N GLU A 158 7.10 8.62 1.79
CA GLU A 158 7.26 7.68 2.90
C GLU A 158 6.76 8.28 4.22
N VAL A 159 6.23 7.42 5.08
CA VAL A 159 5.51 7.79 6.30
C VAL A 159 6.26 7.23 7.52
N GLU A 160 6.74 8.12 8.38
CA GLU A 160 7.51 7.76 9.59
C GLU A 160 6.62 7.31 10.76
N GLU A 161 5.36 7.76 10.83
CA GLU A 161 4.38 7.33 11.83
C GLU A 161 3.00 7.13 11.19
N CYS A 162 2.34 5.99 11.41
CA CYS A 162 0.99 5.73 10.88
C CYS A 162 -0.07 5.47 11.97
N GLY A 163 0.26 5.71 13.24
CA GLY A 163 -0.67 5.61 14.37
C GLY A 163 -1.38 4.25 14.45
N ASP A 164 -2.71 4.26 14.61
CA ASP A 164 -3.52 3.05 14.74
C ASP A 164 -3.56 2.20 13.44
N LEU A 165 -3.16 2.77 12.30
CA LEU A 165 -3.08 2.03 11.03
C LEU A 165 -1.88 1.08 10.97
N GLU A 166 -0.86 1.30 11.81
CA GLU A 166 0.31 0.43 11.88
C GLU A 166 -0.08 -1.03 12.16
N GLU A 167 -0.90 -1.26 13.19
CA GLU A 167 -1.35 -2.60 13.55
C GLU A 167 -2.19 -3.23 12.43
N ILE A 168 -3.02 -2.44 11.75
CA ILE A 168 -3.86 -2.93 10.64
C ILE A 168 -3.01 -3.36 9.46
N ILE A 169 -1.98 -2.58 9.09
CA ILE A 169 -1.07 -2.87 7.98
C ILE A 169 -0.16 -4.05 8.35
N ASN A 170 0.39 -4.10 9.55
CA ASN A 170 1.20 -5.22 10.02
C ASN A 170 0.41 -6.53 9.98
N ASN A 171 -0.83 -6.54 10.48
CA ASN A 171 -1.71 -7.71 10.41
C ASN A 171 -1.98 -8.14 8.95
N LEU A 172 -2.06 -7.20 8.00
CA LEU A 172 -2.18 -7.54 6.59
C LEU A 172 -0.92 -8.26 6.08
N ILE A 173 0.27 -7.74 6.35
CA ILE A 173 1.53 -8.33 5.91
C ILE A 173 1.80 -9.70 6.57
N GLU A 174 1.55 -9.81 7.87
CA GLU A 174 1.75 -11.04 8.64
C GLU A 174 0.92 -12.22 8.09
N ARG A 175 -0.26 -11.97 7.52
CA ARG A 175 -1.09 -13.02 6.88
C ARG A 175 -0.37 -13.75 5.74
N PHE A 176 0.63 -13.12 5.14
CA PHE A 176 1.39 -13.66 4.01
C PHE A 176 2.81 -14.08 4.40
N THR A 177 3.18 -13.98 5.68
CA THR A 177 4.48 -14.41 6.19
C THR A 177 4.41 -15.89 6.65
N ILE A 178 5.54 -16.61 6.61
CA ILE A 178 5.66 -18.05 6.96
C ILE A 178 6.26 -18.25 8.35
#